data_AF-A0A842P1F3-F1
#
_entry.id   AF-A0A842P1F3-F1
#
_cell.length_a   1.000
_cell.length_b   1.000
_cell.length_c   1.000
_cell.angle_alpha   90.00
_cell.angle_beta   90.00
_cell.angle_gamma   90.00
#
_symmetry.space_group_name_H-M   'P 1'
#
loop_
_entity.id
_entity.type
_entity.pdbx_description
1 polymer ?
#
loop_
_entity_poly.entity_id
_entity_poly.type
_entity_poly.pdbx_seq_one_letter_code
_entity_poly.pdbx_strand_id
1 'polypeptide(L)' 'MSKRTTILIDGDLDKKIREYQAKIMKKTNLSYSYSKAVNDLLRKVL' A
#
# COMPACT_ATOMS: atom_id res chain seq x y z
N MET A 1 15.90 6.99 -0.29
CA MET A 1 15.45 8.17 0.47
C MET A 1 13.98 8.39 0.15
N SER A 2 13.07 8.35 1.13
CA SER A 2 11.64 8.47 0.87
C SER A 2 11.20 9.93 0.97
N LYS A 3 10.50 10.43 -0.05
CA LYS A 3 9.88 11.77 -0.06
C LYS A 3 8.37 11.62 0.09
N ARG A 4 7.73 12.52 0.85
CA ARG A 4 6.27 12.58 0.93
C ARG A 4 5.72 13.26 -0.32
N THR A 5 4.88 12.55 -1.05
CA THR A 5 4.18 13.04 -2.25
C THR A 5 2.70 12.74 -2.10
N THR A 6 1.85 13.72 -2.40
CA THR A 6 0.39 13.53 -2.47
C THR A 6 0.03 13.11 -3.88
N ILE A 7 -0.73 12.03 -4.01
CA ILE A 7 -1.27 11.55 -5.27
C ILE A 7 -2.78 11.37 -5.12
N LEU A 8 -3.52 11.65 -6.19
CA LEU A 8 -4.92 11.26 -6.30
C LEU A 8 -4.99 9.88 -6.93
N ILE A 9 -5.76 8.99 -6.32
CA ILE A 9 -6.01 7.65 -6.82
C ILE A 9 -7.51 7.39 -6.83
N ASP A 10 -7.94 6.51 -7.71
CA ASP A 10 -9.33 6.06 -7.78
C ASP A 10 -9.74 5.37 -6.47
N GLY A 11 -11.02 5.50 -6.08
CA GLY A 11 -11.56 4.92 -4.85
C GLY A 11 -11.49 3.39 -4.82
N ASP A 12 -11.69 2.74 -5.96
CA ASP A 12 -11.57 1.28 -6.07
C ASP A 12 -10.12 0.83 -5.89
N LEU A 13 -9.16 1.65 -6.34
CA LEU A 13 -7.74 1.39 -6.15
C LEU A 13 -7.36 1.55 -4.66
N ASP A 14 -7.85 2.59 -3.97
CA ASP A 14 -7.64 2.75 -2.52
C ASP A 14 -8.15 1.54 -1.74
N LYS A 15 -9.36 1.06 -2.05
CA LYS A 15 -9.96 -0.12 -1.41
C LYS A 15 -9.07 -1.35 -1.57
N LYS A 16 -8.59 -1.63 -2.78
CA LYS A 16 -7.69 -2.76 -3.06
C LYS A 16 -6.35 -2.64 -2.31
N ILE A 17 -5.80 -1.44 -2.19
CA ILE A 17 -4.56 -1.19 -1.42
C ILE A 17 -4.79 -1.50 0.06
N ARG A 18 -5.94 -1.10 0.63
CA ARG A 18 -6.29 -1.40 2.03
C ARG A 18 -6.51 -2.89 2.27
N GLU A 19 -7.17 -3.58 1.35
CA GLU A 19 -7.35 -5.04 1.42
C GLU A 19 -6.00 -5.76 1.36
N TYR A 20 -5.09 -5.32 0.48
CA TYR A 20 -3.72 -5.83 0.42
C TYR A 20 -2.96 -5.58 1.74
N GLN A 21 -3.05 -4.37 2.29
CA GLN A 21 -2.47 -4.02 3.59
C GLN A 21 -2.95 -4.97 4.70
N ALA A 22 -4.27 -5.16 4.82
CA ALA A 22 -4.87 -6.04 5.82
C ALA A 22 -4.42 -7.51 5.64
N LYS A 23 -4.34 -7.98 4.39
CA LYS A 23 -3.87 -9.33 4.07
C LYS A 23 -2.41 -9.55 4.50
N ILE A 24 -1.54 -8.56 4.27
CA ILE A 24 -0.13 -8.64 4.71
C ILE A 24 -0.02 -8.61 6.22
N MET A 25 -0.72 -7.70 6.90
CA MET A 25 -0.72 -7.63 8.37
C MET A 25 -1.14 -8.96 9.00
N LYS A 26 -2.21 -9.59 8.47
CA LYS A 26 -2.65 -10.92 8.92
C LYS A 26 -1.61 -12.01 8.68
N LYS A 27 -0.88 -11.95 7.55
CA LYS A 27 0.12 -12.96 7.18
C LYS A 27 1.41 -12.83 7.99
N THR A 28 1.88 -11.61 8.24
CA THR A 28 3.18 -11.36 8.88
C THR A 28 3.07 -11.12 10.37
N ASN A 29 1.86 -10.87 10.89
CA ASN A 29 1.60 -10.44 12.27
C ASN A 29 2.40 -9.17 12.67
N LEU A 30 2.78 -8.36 11.68
CA LEU A 30 3.54 -7.14 11.84
C LEU A 30 2.73 -5.93 11.33
N SER A 31 3.04 -4.76 11.89
CA SER A 31 2.51 -3.51 11.38
C SER A 31 2.96 -3.27 9.94
N TYR A 32 2.00 -2.93 9.08
CA TYR A 32 2.24 -2.66 7.67
C TYR A 32 1.49 -1.38 7.30
N SER A 33 2.22 -0.32 6.99
CA SER A 33 1.65 1.00 6.73
C SER A 33 1.06 1.10 5.32
N TYR A 34 0.06 1.96 5.16
CA TYR A 34 -0.54 2.22 3.87
C TYR A 34 0.50 2.71 2.84
N SER A 35 1.38 3.64 3.23
CA SER A 35 2.44 4.12 2.33
C SER A 35 3.39 3.00 1.90
N LYS A 36 3.65 2.01 2.77
CA LYS A 36 4.44 0.83 2.41
C LYS A 36 3.68 -0.06 1.42
N ALA A 37 2.38 -0.28 1.66
CA ALA A 37 1.51 -1.02 0.75
C ALA A 37 1.50 -0.41 -0.66
N VAL A 38 1.35 0.91 -0.77
CA VAL A 38 1.38 1.63 -2.04
C VAL A 38 2.73 1.44 -2.74
N ASN A 39 3.84 1.70 -2.06
CA ASN A 39 5.17 1.57 -2.66
C ASN A 39 5.48 0.14 -3.11
N ASP A 40 5.13 -0.86 -2.30
CA ASP A 40 5.37 -2.27 -2.62
C ASP A 40 4.51 -2.74 -3.80
N LEU A 41 3.30 -2.18 -3.99
CA LEU A 41 2.46 -2.44 -5.16
C LEU A 41 3.01 -1.76 -6.41
N LEU A 42 3.40 -0.49 -6.32
CA LEU A 42 3.95 0.26 -7.46
C LEU A 42 5.27 -0.36 -7.97
N ARG A 43 6.15 -0.80 -7.07
CA ARG A 43 7.43 -1.46 -7.41
C ARG A 43 7.28 -2.84 -8.04
N LYS A 44 6.08 -3.43 -8.05
CA LYS A 44 5.83 -4.69 -8.77
C LYS A 44 5.51 -4.47 -10.24
N VAL A 45 5.17 -3.24 -10.61
CA VAL A 45 4.70 -2.87 -11.96
C VAL A 45 5.74 -2.02 -12.68
N LEU A 46 6.40 -1.10 -11.96
CA LEU A 46 7.52 -0.29 -12.43
C LEU A 46 8.85 -1.01 -12.21
#